data_AF-A0A945CGM5-F1
#
_entry.id   AF-A0A945CGM5-F1
#
_cell.length_a   1.000
_cell.length_b   1.000
_cell.length_c   1.000
_cell.angle_alpha   90.00
_cell.angle_beta   90.00
_cell.angle_gamma   90.00
#
_symmetry.space_group_name_H-M   'P 1'
#
loop_
_entity.id
_entity.type
_entity.pdbx_description
1 polymer ?
#
loop_
_entity_poly.entity_id
_entity_poly.type
_entity_poly.pdbx_seq_one_letter_code
_entity_poly.pdbx_strand_id
1 'polypeptide(L)'
;MDIRMPGMDGLEALRRLRQAHGPLPVAAISASVMEHEKQYYLRCGFDAFLDKPFRLEDLYACLEQLLGVEYEYSAEEEEEVVVPVELPVDLARRCTEAAQFYRVTELRRYLEEIEALGEDGRRLAQRLREQVQAYDMEGVLALLNQTEHI
;
A
#
# COMPACT_ATOMS: atom_id res chain seq x y z
N MET A 1 0.06 5.29 19.12
CA MET A 1 -1.09 5.09 20.01
C MET A 1 -2.29 5.84 19.48
N ASP A 2 -3.43 5.16 19.35
CA ASP A 2 -4.68 5.81 18.95
C ASP A 2 -5.20 6.72 20.08
N ILE A 3 -5.59 7.95 19.75
CA ILE A 3 -6.18 8.89 20.70
C ILE A 3 -7.62 8.50 21.05
N ARG A 4 -8.38 7.97 20.08
CA ARG A 4 -9.80 7.64 20.21
C ARG A 4 -9.96 6.13 20.35
N MET A 5 -9.83 5.63 21.58
CA MET A 5 -10.03 4.21 21.90
C MET A 5 -11.30 4.01 22.73
N PRO A 6 -12.00 2.87 22.60
CA PRO A 6 -13.12 2.53 23.47
C PRO A 6 -12.64 2.26 24.91
N GLY A 7 -13.35 2.79 25.89
CA GLY A 7 -13.12 2.55 27.33
C GLY A 7 -12.04 3.41 28.00
N MET A 8 -10.96 3.75 27.29
CA MET A 8 -9.88 4.62 27.79
C MET A 8 -9.36 5.50 26.65
N ASP A 9 -9.13 6.79 26.89
CA ASP A 9 -8.54 7.66 25.88
C ASP A 9 -7.00 7.49 25.80
N GLY A 10 -6.40 7.92 24.68
CA GLY A 10 -4.95 7.82 24.48
C GLY A 10 -4.09 8.68 25.41
N LEU A 11 -4.58 9.81 25.94
CA LEU A 11 -3.85 10.63 26.92
C LEU A 11 -3.76 9.93 28.28
N GLU A 12 -4.85 9.30 28.73
CA GLU A 12 -4.86 8.51 29.95
C GLU A 12 -3.94 7.29 29.80
N ALA A 13 -3.99 6.61 28.65
CA ALA A 13 -3.07 5.53 28.32
C ALA A 13 -1.61 5.99 28.34
N LEU A 14 -1.31 7.18 27.78
CA LEU A 14 0.03 7.78 27.83
C LEU A 14 0.48 7.99 29.27
N ARG A 15 -0.36 8.60 30.13
CA ARG A 15 0.00 8.80 31.55
C ARG A 15 0.33 7.49 32.23
N ARG A 16 -0.49 6.46 32.05
CA ARG A 16 -0.27 5.14 32.67
C ARG A 16 1.01 4.48 32.18
N LEU A 17 1.26 4.55 30.87
CA LEU A 17 2.47 3.98 30.26
C LEU A 17 3.73 4.68 30.78
N ARG A 18 3.72 6.03 30.88
CA ARG A 18 4.84 6.81 31.44
C ARG A 18 5.07 6.51 32.92
N GLN A 19 4.01 6.30 33.70
CA GLN A 19 4.13 5.95 35.11
C GLN A 19 4.69 4.54 35.33
N ALA A 20 4.28 3.57 34.51
CA ALA A 20 4.69 2.18 34.66
C ALA A 20 6.08 1.88 34.08
N HIS A 21 6.43 2.53 32.97
CA HIS A 21 7.62 2.16 32.17
C HIS A 21 8.61 3.31 31.95
N GLY A 22 8.30 4.52 32.41
CA GLY A 22 9.14 5.69 32.16
C GLY A 22 9.02 6.23 30.73
N PRO A 23 10.01 6.99 30.23
CA PRO A 23 9.90 7.70 28.97
C PRO A 23 10.19 6.81 27.74
N LEU A 24 9.19 6.06 27.26
CA LEU A 24 9.23 5.36 25.96
C LEU A 24 8.72 6.22 24.79
N PRO A 25 9.31 6.22 23.59
CA PRO A 25 8.76 6.99 22.46
C PRO A 25 7.30 6.63 22.15
N VAL A 26 6.42 7.63 22.08
CA VAL A 26 4.99 7.45 21.77
C VAL A 26 4.53 8.45 20.71
N ALA A 27 4.17 7.94 19.54
CA ALA A 27 3.44 8.72 18.53
C ALA A 27 1.92 8.72 18.83
N ALA A 28 1.28 9.89 18.79
CA ALA A 28 -0.17 10.02 18.76
C ALA A 28 -0.70 9.69 17.37
N ILE A 29 -1.86 9.04 17.30
CA ILE A 29 -2.51 8.70 16.03
C ILE A 29 -3.99 9.09 16.14
N SER A 30 -4.48 9.96 15.25
CA SER A 30 -5.89 10.39 15.25
C SER A 30 -6.37 10.76 13.85
N ALA A 31 -7.68 10.69 13.62
CA ALA A 31 -8.27 11.10 12.35
C ALA A 31 -8.48 12.62 12.28
N SER A 32 -8.09 13.23 11.16
CA SER A 32 -8.49 14.58 10.74
C SER A 32 -8.56 15.63 11.87
N VAL A 33 -7.42 15.91 12.50
CA VAL A 33 -7.32 16.95 13.54
C VAL A 33 -6.74 18.24 12.98
N MET A 34 -7.15 19.38 13.52
CA MET A 34 -6.57 20.66 13.16
C MET A 34 -5.15 20.81 13.73
N GLU A 35 -4.33 21.68 13.14
CA GLU A 35 -2.94 21.90 13.57
C GLU A 35 -2.80 22.23 15.07
N HIS A 36 -3.73 23.02 15.61
CA HIS A 36 -3.71 23.36 17.03
C HIS A 36 -3.93 22.14 17.96
N GLU A 37 -4.68 21.13 17.49
CA GLU A 37 -4.91 19.87 18.20
C GLU A 37 -3.67 18.98 18.15
N LYS A 38 -2.97 18.92 17.00
CA LYS A 38 -1.68 18.22 16.90
C LYS A 38 -0.69 18.77 17.92
N GLN A 39 -0.55 20.09 17.97
CA GLN A 39 0.31 20.75 18.95
C GLN A 39 -0.14 20.51 20.39
N TYR A 40 -1.45 20.39 20.63
CA TYR A 40 -1.96 20.03 21.94
C TYR A 40 -1.47 18.65 22.37
N TYR A 41 -1.57 17.63 21.52
CA TYR A 41 -1.08 16.29 21.85
C TYR A 41 0.43 16.26 22.08
N LEU A 42 1.22 16.96 21.25
CA LEU A 42 2.66 17.07 21.46
C LEU A 42 2.97 17.72 22.83
N ARG A 43 2.27 18.79 23.21
CA ARG A 43 2.41 19.42 24.53
C ARG A 43 2.01 18.50 25.69
N CYS A 44 1.12 17.54 25.47
CA CYS A 44 0.74 16.54 26.47
C CYS A 44 1.81 15.46 26.71
N GLY A 45 2.88 15.43 25.90
CA GLY A 45 4.01 14.50 26.07
C GLY A 45 4.03 13.33 25.08
N PHE A 46 3.29 13.44 23.97
CA PHE A 46 3.53 12.61 22.79
C PHE A 46 4.77 13.13 22.04
N ASP A 47 5.55 12.20 21.48
CA ASP A 47 6.83 12.51 20.83
C ASP A 47 6.67 12.77 19.32
N ALA A 48 5.59 12.26 18.73
CA ALA A 48 5.23 12.48 17.33
C ALA A 48 3.70 12.41 17.14
N PHE A 49 3.23 12.76 15.94
CA PHE A 49 1.83 12.68 15.57
C PHE A 49 1.67 12.12 14.14
N LEU A 50 0.74 11.17 13.94
CA LEU A 50 0.37 10.60 12.65
C LEU A 50 -1.13 10.79 12.38
N ASP A 51 -1.46 11.46 11.27
CA ASP A 51 -2.84 11.65 10.83
C ASP A 51 -3.41 10.36 10.23
N LYS A 52 -4.63 9.98 10.60
CA LYS A 52 -5.38 8.92 9.91
C LYS A 52 -6.24 9.50 8.78
N PRO A 53 -6.27 8.86 7.60
CA PRO A 53 -5.40 7.76 7.17
C PRO A 53 -3.96 8.26 6.90
N PHE A 54 -2.95 7.46 7.27
CA PHE A 54 -1.53 7.70 6.94
C PHE A 54 -1.05 6.66 5.93
N ARG A 55 -0.01 6.98 5.17
CA ARG A 55 0.66 6.02 4.30
C ARG A 55 1.74 5.25 5.06
N LEU A 56 2.22 4.14 4.50
CA LEU A 56 3.30 3.36 5.12
C LEU A 56 4.59 4.17 5.23
N GLU A 57 4.88 5.02 4.25
CA GLU A 57 6.06 5.88 4.24
C GLU A 57 6.04 6.88 5.42
N ASP A 58 4.87 7.43 5.75
CA ASP A 58 4.70 8.32 6.90
C ASP A 58 4.97 7.60 8.24
N LEU A 59 4.51 6.35 8.34
CA LEU A 59 4.75 5.51 9.51
C LEU A 59 6.24 5.17 9.66
N TYR A 60 6.90 4.76 8.58
CA TYR A 60 8.33 4.44 8.60
C TYR A 60 9.16 5.68 8.97
N ALA A 61 8.88 6.84 8.38
CA ALA A 61 9.56 8.09 8.73
C ALA A 61 9.36 8.45 10.22
N CYS A 62 8.17 8.22 10.77
CA CYS A 62 7.90 8.45 12.19
C CYS A 62 8.72 7.50 13.09
N LEU A 63 8.83 6.23 12.71
CA LEU A 63 9.60 5.23 13.45
C LEU A 63 11.11 5.49 13.36
N GLU A 64 11.64 5.82 12.18
CA GLU A 64 13.02 6.25 11.97
C GLU A 64 13.35 7.45 12.87
N GLN A 65 12.49 8.48 12.86
CA GLN A 65 12.68 9.67 13.70
C GLN A 65 12.69 9.34 15.20
N LEU A 66 11.79 8.46 15.66
CA LEU A 66 11.63 8.17 17.09
C LEU A 66 12.65 7.17 17.64
N LEU A 67 13.11 6.23 16.80
CA LEU A 67 13.98 5.14 17.23
C LEU A 67 15.43 5.31 16.76
N GLY A 68 15.70 6.22 15.80
CA GLY A 68 17.02 6.39 15.21
C GLY A 68 17.49 5.15 14.45
N VAL A 69 16.56 4.46 13.80
CA VAL A 69 16.82 3.24 13.03
C VAL A 69 16.98 3.57 11.56
N GLU A 70 17.86 2.85 10.88
CA GLU A 70 17.94 2.84 9.42
C GLU A 70 17.24 1.58 8.90
N TYR A 71 16.43 1.74 7.86
CA TYR A 71 15.76 0.61 7.22
C TYR A 71 16.67 -0.01 6.17
N GLU A 72 16.96 -1.30 6.32
CA GLU A 72 17.54 -2.11 5.25
C GLU A 72 16.40 -2.59 4.36
N TYR A 73 16.16 -1.84 3.27
CA TYR A 73 15.23 -2.27 2.24
C TYR A 73 15.85 -3.45 1.49
N SER A 74 15.37 -4.67 1.76
CA SER A 74 15.75 -5.80 0.92
C SER A 74 15.10 -5.61 -0.45
N ALA A 75 15.92 -5.64 -1.51
CA ALA A 75 15.46 -5.60 -2.89
C ALA A 75 14.53 -6.78 -3.28
N GLU A 76 14.18 -7.66 -2.33
CA GLU A 76 13.29 -8.81 -2.55
C GLU A 76 11.78 -8.44 -2.53
N GLU A 77 11.39 -7.24 -2.11
CA GLU A 77 9.97 -6.81 -2.15
C GLU A 77 9.68 -5.46 -2.82
N GLU A 78 10.69 -4.78 -3.37
CA GLU A 78 10.52 -3.53 -4.13
C GLU A 78 11.36 -3.54 -5.41
N GLU A 79 11.19 -4.57 -6.24
CA GLU A 79 11.46 -4.55 -7.68
C GLU A 79 11.03 -5.90 -8.26
N GLU A 80 9.72 -6.12 -8.46
CA GLU A 80 9.35 -6.93 -9.61
C GLU A 80 9.73 -6.10 -10.84
N VAL A 81 10.99 -6.23 -11.26
CA VAL A 81 11.49 -5.73 -12.54
C VAL A 81 10.39 -5.99 -13.54
N VAL A 82 9.85 -4.92 -14.14
CA VAL A 82 8.96 -5.01 -15.29
C VAL A 82 9.83 -5.60 -16.39
N VAL A 83 9.97 -6.93 -16.39
CA VAL A 83 10.46 -7.64 -17.54
C VAL A 83 9.45 -7.27 -18.62
N PRO A 84 9.86 -6.67 -19.74
CA PRO A 84 8.95 -6.42 -20.83
C PRO A 84 8.42 -7.78 -21.26
N VAL A 85 7.24 -8.14 -20.79
CA VAL A 85 6.59 -9.37 -21.22
C VAL A 85 6.22 -9.10 -22.67
N GLU A 86 6.89 -9.78 -23.58
CA GLU A 86 6.55 -9.76 -25.00
C GLU A 86 5.15 -10.35 -25.15
N LEU A 87 4.17 -9.45 -25.20
CA LEU A 87 2.77 -9.81 -25.35
C LEU A 87 2.45 -9.73 -26.84
N PRO A 88 1.91 -10.80 -27.45
CA PRO A 88 1.41 -10.71 -28.81
C PRO A 88 0.44 -9.53 -28.92
N VAL A 89 0.63 -8.63 -29.90
CA VAL A 89 -0.17 -7.42 -30.09
C VAL A 89 -1.68 -7.71 -30.03
N ASP A 90 -2.10 -8.85 -30.60
CA ASP A 90 -3.49 -9.29 -30.59
C ASP A 90 -4.03 -9.64 -29.19
N LEU A 91 -3.20 -10.22 -28.32
CA LEU A 91 -3.60 -10.56 -26.95
C LEU A 91 -3.64 -9.30 -26.08
N ALA A 92 -2.67 -8.40 -26.21
CA ALA A 92 -2.68 -7.10 -25.53
C ALA A 92 -3.92 -6.27 -25.90
N ARG A 93 -4.25 -6.18 -27.20
CA ARG A 93 -5.45 -5.46 -27.68
C ARG A 93 -6.74 -6.08 -27.13
N ARG A 94 -6.88 -7.41 -27.20
CA ARG A 94 -8.07 -8.13 -26.68
C ARG A 94 -8.24 -7.94 -25.17
N CYS A 95 -7.15 -8.00 -24.39
CA CYS A 95 -7.18 -7.72 -22.95
C CYS A 95 -7.59 -6.28 -22.65
N THR A 96 -7.03 -5.32 -23.39
CA THR A 96 -7.33 -3.89 -23.25
C THR A 96 -8.80 -3.61 -23.53
N GLU A 97 -9.33 -4.11 -24.65
CA GLU A 97 -10.75 -3.98 -25.01
C GLU A 97 -11.64 -4.63 -23.94
N ALA A 98 -11.31 -5.84 -23.47
CA ALA A 98 -12.08 -6.51 -22.44
C ALA A 98 -12.10 -5.73 -21.12
N ALA A 99 -10.98 -5.11 -20.71
CA ALA A 99 -10.90 -4.26 -19.53
C ALA A 99 -11.74 -2.98 -19.70
N GLN A 100 -11.63 -2.29 -20.84
CA GLN A 100 -12.40 -1.07 -21.14
C GLN A 100 -13.92 -1.32 -21.14
N PHE A 101 -14.36 -2.48 -21.62
CA PHE A 101 -15.77 -2.86 -21.66
C PHE A 101 -16.22 -3.72 -20.47
N TYR A 102 -15.42 -3.82 -19.41
CA TYR A 102 -15.75 -4.58 -18.18
C TYR A 102 -16.15 -6.05 -18.43
N ARG A 103 -15.56 -6.67 -19.45
CA ARG A 103 -15.85 -8.05 -19.88
C ARG A 103 -15.00 -9.05 -19.11
N VAL A 104 -15.28 -9.17 -17.82
CA VAL A 104 -14.50 -9.98 -16.87
C VAL A 104 -14.36 -11.45 -17.31
N THR A 105 -15.40 -12.06 -17.89
CA THR A 105 -15.34 -13.45 -18.37
C THR A 105 -14.36 -13.62 -19.53
N GLU A 106 -14.32 -12.66 -20.46
CA GLU A 106 -13.37 -12.69 -21.57
C GLU A 106 -11.96 -12.43 -21.08
N LEU A 107 -11.81 -11.45 -20.18
CA LEU A 107 -10.52 -11.09 -19.59
C LEU A 107 -9.89 -12.28 -18.87
N ARG A 108 -10.65 -13.01 -18.04
CA ARG A 108 -10.18 -14.23 -17.36
C ARG A 108 -9.67 -15.29 -18.33
N ARG A 109 -10.36 -15.50 -19.45
CA ARG A 109 -9.91 -16.43 -20.50
C ARG A 109 -8.59 -15.98 -21.12
N TYR A 110 -8.43 -14.67 -21.38
CA TYR A 110 -7.18 -14.15 -21.91
C TYR A 110 -6.01 -14.26 -20.93
N LEU A 111 -6.26 -14.17 -19.62
CA LEU A 111 -5.22 -14.42 -18.61
C LEU A 111 -4.68 -15.85 -18.68
N GLU A 112 -5.52 -16.85 -18.98
CA GLU A 112 -5.07 -18.23 -19.21
C GLU A 112 -4.18 -18.34 -20.46
N GLU A 113 -4.49 -17.58 -21.53
CA GLU A 113 -3.63 -17.48 -22.72
C GLU A 113 -2.28 -16.82 -22.38
N ILE A 114 -2.25 -15.82 -21.49
CA ILE A 114 -1.02 -15.16 -21.05
C ILE A 114 -0.14 -16.09 -20.19
N GLU A 115 -0.74 -16.92 -19.33
CA GLU A 115 -0.01 -17.92 -18.53
C GLU A 115 0.72 -18.97 -19.37
N ALA A 116 0.22 -19.21 -20.60
CA ALA A 116 0.83 -20.16 -21.52
C ALA A 116 2.12 -19.61 -22.19
N LEU A 117 2.41 -18.31 -22.06
CA LEU A 117 3.58 -17.66 -22.66
C LEU A 117 4.90 -17.89 -21.90
N GLY A 118 4.87 -18.63 -20.78
CA GLY A 118 6.06 -18.97 -20.00
C GLY A 118 6.02 -18.43 -18.57
N GLU A 119 7.17 -18.39 -17.89
CA GLU A 119 7.25 -17.94 -16.50
C GLU A 119 6.86 -16.45 -16.36
N ASP A 120 7.30 -15.60 -17.30
CA ASP A 120 6.98 -14.17 -17.31
C ASP A 120 5.50 -13.91 -17.57
N GLY A 121 4.90 -14.68 -18.50
CA GLY A 121 3.46 -14.65 -18.77
C GLY A 121 2.64 -15.06 -17.54
N ARG A 122 3.08 -16.07 -16.78
CA ARG A 122 2.40 -16.45 -15.53
C ARG A 122 2.44 -15.35 -14.47
N ARG A 123 3.59 -14.68 -14.29
CA ARG A 123 3.72 -13.56 -13.35
C ARG A 123 2.78 -12.41 -13.72
N LEU A 124 2.76 -12.02 -15.00
CA LEU A 124 1.86 -10.96 -15.47
C LEU A 124 0.38 -11.34 -15.31
N ALA A 125 -0.01 -12.57 -15.67
CA ALA A 125 -1.38 -13.03 -15.54
C ALA A 125 -1.85 -13.06 -14.08
N GLN A 126 -0.97 -13.43 -13.14
CA GLN A 126 -1.28 -13.41 -11.71
C GLN A 126 -1.61 -11.98 -11.24
N ARG A 127 -0.80 -10.99 -11.60
CA ARG A 127 -1.03 -9.58 -11.24
C ARG A 127 -2.31 -9.03 -11.84
N LEU A 128 -2.53 -9.28 -13.14
CA LEU A 128 -3.77 -8.87 -13.79
C LEU A 128 -4.99 -9.53 -13.13
N ARG A 129 -4.87 -10.79 -12.68
CA ARG A 129 -5.93 -11.51 -11.98
C ARG A 129 -6.28 -10.86 -10.64
N GLU A 130 -5.29 -10.41 -9.87
CA GLU A 130 -5.50 -9.69 -8.61
C GLU A 130 -6.29 -8.40 -8.84
N GLN A 131 -5.91 -7.60 -9.85
CA GLN A 131 -6.63 -6.38 -10.22
C GLN A 131 -8.08 -6.68 -10.67
N VAL A 132 -8.26 -7.73 -11.48
CA VAL A 132 -9.60 -8.17 -11.93
C VAL A 132 -10.46 -8.65 -10.77
N GLN A 133 -9.90 -9.33 -9.77
CA GLN A 133 -10.62 -9.76 -8.55
C GLN A 133 -11.04 -8.56 -7.69
N ALA A 134 -10.19 -7.53 -7.64
CA ALA A 134 -10.48 -6.26 -6.98
C ALA A 134 -11.45 -5.36 -7.78
N TYR A 135 -11.88 -5.77 -8.97
CA TYR A 135 -12.63 -4.95 -9.93
C TYR A 135 -11.90 -3.65 -10.35
N ASP A 136 -10.58 -3.61 -10.20
CA ASP A 136 -9.74 -2.47 -10.59
C ASP A 136 -9.34 -2.58 -12.08
N MET A 137 -10.22 -2.13 -12.96
CA MET A 137 -9.96 -2.12 -14.40
C MET A 137 -8.95 -1.04 -14.82
N GLU A 138 -8.79 0.02 -14.01
CA GLU A 138 -7.81 1.07 -14.27
C GLU A 138 -6.39 0.54 -14.01
N GLY A 139 -6.20 -0.21 -12.92
CA GLY A 139 -4.98 -0.97 -12.64
C GLY A 139 -4.66 -2.02 -13.71
N VAL A 140 -5.67 -2.72 -14.23
CA VAL A 140 -5.48 -3.65 -15.37
C VAL A 140 -4.93 -2.93 -16.60
N LEU A 141 -5.51 -1.78 -16.97
CA LEU A 141 -5.07 -1.00 -18.13
C LEU A 141 -3.68 -0.41 -17.92
N ALA A 142 -3.37 0.06 -16.71
CA ALA A 142 -2.05 0.57 -16.36
C ALA A 142 -0.97 -0.52 -16.52
N LEU A 143 -1.24 -1.75 -16.08
CA LEU A 143 -0.33 -2.88 -16.24
C LEU A 143 -0.16 -3.29 -17.71
N LEU A 144 -1.24 -3.33 -18.49
CA LEU A 144 -1.16 -3.67 -19.93
C LEU A 144 -0.36 -2.64 -20.73
N ASN A 145 -0.48 -1.34 -20.42
CA ASN A 145 0.27 -0.27 -21.06
C ASN A 145 1.78 -0.27 -20.73
N GLN A 146 2.19 -1.03 -19.71
CA GLN A 146 3.60 -1.20 -19.33
C GLN A 146 4.27 -2.38 -20.05
N THR A 147 3.54 -3.14 -20.89
CA THR A 147 4.07 -4.30 -21.63
C THR A 147 4.61 -3.89 -23.00
N GLU A 148 5.67 -4.56 -23.48
CA GLU A 148 6.17 -4.37 -24.85
C GLU A 148 5.36 -5.24 -25.83
N HIS A 149 5.01 -4.65 -26.98
CA HIS A 149 4.23 -5.31 -28.01
C HIS A 149 5.13 -5.68 -29.19
N ILE A 150 5.09 -6.95 -29.62
CA ILE A 150 5.81 -7.46 -30.79
C ILE A 150 4.86 -7.85 -31.90
#